data_AF-A0AAW0A1J1-F1
#
_entry.id   AF-A0AAW0A1J1-F1
#
_cell.length_a   1.000
_cell.length_b   1.000
_cell.length_c   1.000
_cell.angle_alpha   90.00
_cell.angle_beta   90.00
_cell.angle_gamma   90.00
#
_symmetry.space_group_name_H-M   'P 1'
#
loop_
_entity.id
_entity.type
_entity.pdbx_description
1 polymer ?
#
loop_
_entity_poly.entity_id
_entity_poly.type
_entity_poly.pdbx_seq_one_letter_code
_entity_poly.pdbx_strand_id
1 'polypeptide(L)'
;HPQFRIQEEQSPMKMLLDTIQLLRGDMHEVKQRLGALETSISELQRFPSTADDVSADASTDREPDTTTDEDDGVTLGAVDVTVKENRVLQTYMTQTTRRLCNVMGRRWPDPEAPRMNTTTGEIYLTPNFAAGVKEARNALFVRRVAERAFADLADSTHWPVGLDEERSPSFDLAFLLALAKKSFNSLKKGWKQMAAIEASISADANRRNHRPMMRRKRVSSHFSNAFAAAHGLDPAMFIDVIHEQFLSDELSGPDSDASETQEEWKERLAGAAGLPTAPESLAKFQFFEVVVPDWHASWCSDLIHDMEAFAGLTKNLKYHRVEAGRAFDRIPRFAPFNFAIAPEWLAANGKLPANKKLLKEWMEWPEPEDCGLIFERDEGGQIIQMSYEGSPDAE
;
A
#
# COMPACT_ATOMS: atom_id res chain seq x y z
N HIS A 1 32.50 66.22 14.46
CA HIS A 1 31.19 65.82 15.01
C HIS A 1 30.70 64.57 14.30
N PRO A 2 30.66 63.40 14.97
CA PRO A 2 30.11 62.19 14.37
C PRO A 2 28.58 62.18 14.52
N GLN A 3 27.88 61.84 13.44
CA GLN A 3 26.43 61.66 13.43
C GLN A 3 26.09 60.28 13.99
N PHE A 4 25.49 60.22 15.18
CA PHE A 4 24.88 59.02 15.71
C PHE A 4 23.53 58.77 15.02
N ARG A 5 23.44 57.67 14.28
CA ARG A 5 22.21 57.18 13.66
C ARG A 5 21.47 56.32 14.70
N ILE A 6 20.40 56.86 15.26
CA ILE A 6 19.51 56.12 16.17
C ILE A 6 18.77 55.07 15.31
N GLN A 7 19.02 53.79 15.58
CA GLN A 7 18.19 52.71 15.03
C GLN A 7 16.86 52.73 15.79
N GLU A 8 15.76 52.91 15.07
CA GLU A 8 14.41 52.71 15.60
C GLU A 8 14.27 51.23 15.99
N GLU A 9 14.36 50.95 17.29
CA GLU A 9 13.94 49.67 17.86
C GLU A 9 12.45 49.50 17.58
N GLN A 10 12.10 48.57 16.68
CA GLN A 10 10.71 48.23 16.46
C GLN A 10 10.12 47.66 17.75
N SER A 11 9.06 48.31 18.22
CA SER A 11 8.33 47.90 19.43
C SER A 11 8.01 46.40 19.38
N PRO A 12 8.31 45.63 20.44
CA PRO A 12 7.99 44.19 20.52
C PRO A 12 6.51 43.88 20.24
N MET A 13 5.63 44.85 20.51
CA MET A 13 4.19 44.74 20.24
C MET A 13 3.88 44.70 18.74
N LYS A 14 4.69 45.35 17.89
CA LYS A 14 4.53 45.34 16.43
C LYS A 14 4.92 43.99 15.84
N MET A 15 6.04 43.41 16.27
CA MET A 15 6.42 42.05 15.83
C MET A 15 5.38 40.99 16.20
N LEU A 16 4.75 41.13 17.37
CA LEU A 16 3.74 40.18 17.84
C LEU A 16 2.43 40.31 17.04
N LEU A 17 2.04 41.54 16.66
CA LEU A 17 0.92 41.80 15.76
C LEU A 17 1.15 41.26 14.34
N ASP A 18 2.35 41.46 13.79
CA ASP A 18 2.71 40.94 12.47
C ASP A 18 2.72 39.40 12.45
N THR A 19 3.18 38.78 13.52
CA THR A 19 3.17 37.30 13.67
C THR A 19 1.73 36.75 13.76
N ILE A 20 0.84 37.41 14.50
CA ILE A 20 -0.58 37.01 14.58
C ILE A 20 -1.28 37.17 13.23
N GLN A 21 -0.95 38.22 12.47
CA GLN A 21 -1.51 38.42 11.12
C GLN A 21 -1.03 37.35 10.14
N LEU A 22 0.24 36.95 10.21
CA LEU A 22 0.79 35.86 9.40
C LEU A 22 0.06 34.54 9.70
N LEU A 23 -0.08 34.17 10.98
CA LEU A 23 -0.77 32.95 11.40
C LEU A 23 -2.25 32.92 11.01
N ARG A 24 -2.93 34.07 10.97
CA ARG A 24 -4.31 34.17 10.47
C ARG A 24 -4.40 33.95 8.96
N GLY A 25 -3.41 34.41 8.20
CA GLY A 25 -3.29 34.16 6.76
C GLY A 25 -3.16 32.68 6.46
N ASP A 26 -2.22 32.01 7.13
CA ASP A 26 -1.96 30.57 6.95
C ASP A 26 -3.19 29.73 7.32
N MET A 27 -3.88 30.08 8.40
CA MET A 27 -5.10 29.38 8.82
C MET A 27 -6.26 29.59 7.83
N HIS A 28 -6.32 30.72 7.13
CA HIS A 28 -7.31 30.95 6.07
C HIS A 28 -7.02 30.10 4.82
N GLU A 29 -5.75 29.97 4.44
CA GLU A 29 -5.32 29.11 3.33
C GLU A 29 -5.62 27.63 3.61
N VAL A 30 -5.36 27.17 4.84
CA VAL A 30 -5.70 25.79 5.26
C VAL A 30 -7.20 25.53 5.16
N LYS A 31 -8.05 26.48 5.59
CA LYS A 31 -9.51 26.36 5.48
C LYS A 31 -10.00 26.32 4.03
N GLN A 32 -9.41 27.11 3.13
CA GLN A 32 -9.73 27.06 1.70
C GLN A 32 -9.33 25.71 1.08
N ARG A 33 -8.16 25.18 1.44
CA ARG A 33 -7.72 23.85 0.99
C ARG A 33 -8.63 22.73 1.50
N LEU A 34 -9.12 22.82 2.73
CA LEU A 34 -10.06 21.85 3.29
C LEU A 34 -11.41 21.87 2.56
N GLY A 35 -11.97 23.05 2.29
CA GLY A 35 -13.23 23.18 1.53
C GLY A 35 -13.12 22.69 0.08
N ALA A 36 -11.98 22.90 -0.57
CA ALA A 36 -11.72 22.35 -1.91
C ALA A 36 -11.66 20.80 -1.90
N LEU A 37 -11.12 20.22 -0.83
CA LEU A 37 -11.06 18.77 -0.64
C LEU A 37 -12.44 18.15 -0.38
N GLU A 38 -13.26 18.78 0.46
CA GLU A 38 -14.65 18.38 0.72
C GLU A 38 -15.52 18.43 -0.54
N THR A 39 -15.30 19.45 -1.38
CA THR A 39 -15.97 19.58 -2.68
C THR A 39 -15.54 18.44 -3.62
N SER A 40 -14.24 18.13 -3.67
CA SER A 40 -13.70 17.04 -4.50
C SER A 40 -14.19 15.66 -4.06
N ILE A 41 -14.33 15.44 -2.74
CA ILE A 41 -14.91 14.20 -2.17
C ILE A 41 -16.40 14.08 -2.55
N SER A 42 -17.15 15.17 -2.47
CA SER A 42 -18.57 15.20 -2.84
C SER A 42 -18.80 14.94 -4.34
N GLU A 43 -17.89 15.40 -5.20
CA GLU A 43 -17.93 15.11 -6.64
C GLU A 43 -17.60 13.64 -6.95
N LEU A 44 -16.64 13.04 -6.23
CA LEU A 44 -16.33 11.61 -6.35
C LEU A 44 -17.47 10.70 -5.89
N GLN A 45 -18.35 11.19 -5.01
CA GLN A 45 -19.54 10.47 -4.55
C GLN A 45 -20.75 10.59 -5.50
N ARG A 46 -20.69 11.46 -6.53
CA ARG A 46 -21.78 11.68 -7.49
C ARG A 46 -21.75 10.78 -8.73
N PHE A 47 -20.81 9.84 -8.84
CA PHE A 47 -20.84 8.89 -9.95
C PHE A 47 -22.05 7.95 -9.83
N PRO A 48 -22.93 7.90 -10.83
CA PRO A 48 -24.09 7.02 -10.78
C PRO A 48 -23.64 5.56 -10.82
N SER A 49 -24.21 4.79 -9.89
CA SER A 49 -24.18 3.34 -9.87
C SER A 49 -24.79 2.76 -11.15
N THR A 50 -23.96 2.41 -12.12
CA THR A 50 -24.33 1.41 -13.13
C THR A 50 -23.97 0.05 -12.60
N ALA A 51 -25.00 -0.67 -12.16
CA ALA A 51 -24.99 -2.12 -12.05
C ALA A 51 -24.93 -2.74 -13.46
N ASP A 52 -24.38 -3.95 -13.49
CA ASP A 52 -24.26 -4.90 -14.60
C ASP A 52 -23.04 -4.79 -15.54
N ASP A 53 -22.20 -5.84 -15.40
CA ASP A 53 -21.49 -6.59 -16.44
C ASP A 53 -20.33 -5.87 -17.17
N VAL A 54 -19.14 -6.44 -17.41
CA VAL A 54 -18.82 -7.76 -17.97
C VAL A 54 -17.36 -8.13 -17.64
N SER A 55 -17.12 -9.44 -17.48
CA SER A 55 -15.88 -10.21 -17.64
C SER A 55 -14.54 -9.64 -17.15
N ALA A 56 -13.95 -10.41 -16.23
CA ALA A 56 -12.51 -10.58 -16.17
C ALA A 56 -12.00 -11.23 -17.46
N ASP A 57 -11.80 -10.44 -18.51
CA ASP A 57 -10.88 -10.75 -19.60
C ASP A 57 -10.49 -9.45 -20.30
N ALA A 58 -9.28 -8.99 -20.01
CA ALA A 58 -8.53 -8.01 -20.78
C ALA A 58 -7.13 -7.95 -20.16
N SER A 59 -6.14 -8.61 -20.76
CA SER A 59 -5.20 -7.90 -21.64
C SER A 59 -4.90 -6.51 -21.10
N THR A 60 -3.84 -6.40 -20.29
CA THR A 60 -3.21 -5.11 -20.05
C THR A 60 -2.56 -4.65 -21.35
N ASP A 61 -3.38 -4.01 -22.18
CA ASP A 61 -2.93 -3.03 -23.16
C ASP A 61 -2.10 -2.00 -22.40
N ARG A 62 -0.80 -2.23 -22.52
CA ARG A 62 0.25 -1.35 -22.04
C ARG A 62 0.21 -0.14 -22.95
N GLU A 63 -0.44 0.93 -22.50
CA GLU A 63 -0.26 2.23 -23.12
C GLU A 63 1.25 2.51 -23.22
N PRO A 64 1.78 2.77 -24.43
CA PRO A 64 3.17 3.15 -24.56
C PRO A 64 3.35 4.50 -23.88
N ASP A 65 4.03 4.48 -22.73
CA ASP A 65 4.55 5.66 -22.07
C ASP A 65 5.42 6.44 -23.07
N THR A 66 4.84 7.47 -23.69
CA THR A 66 5.49 8.39 -24.63
C THR A 66 6.27 9.47 -23.88
N THR A 67 6.95 9.11 -22.79
CA THR A 67 8.08 9.91 -22.36
C THR A 67 9.15 9.75 -23.43
N THR A 68 9.26 10.75 -24.29
CA THR A 68 10.42 11.01 -25.15
C THR A 68 11.62 11.14 -24.23
N ASP A 69 12.18 10.02 -23.79
CA ASP A 69 13.56 9.94 -23.33
C ASP A 69 14.36 10.56 -24.48
N GLU A 70 15.03 11.68 -24.21
CA GLU A 70 15.98 12.30 -25.12
C GLU A 70 17.01 11.22 -25.49
N ASP A 71 16.75 10.49 -26.58
CA ASP A 71 17.74 9.69 -27.26
C ASP A 71 18.71 10.72 -27.83
N ASP A 72 19.71 11.06 -27.02
CA ASP A 72 20.76 12.05 -27.27
C ASP A 72 21.66 11.67 -28.46
N GLY A 73 21.15 10.88 -29.41
CA GLY A 73 21.79 10.55 -30.68
C GLY A 73 23.28 10.30 -30.50
N VAL A 74 23.65 9.50 -29.48
CA VAL A 74 25.05 9.30 -29.13
C VAL A 74 25.67 8.42 -30.21
N THR A 75 26.07 9.08 -31.30
CA THR A 75 26.90 8.48 -32.34
C THR A 75 28.25 8.23 -31.70
N LEU A 76 28.55 6.96 -31.43
CA LEU A 76 29.92 6.53 -31.16
C LEU A 76 30.75 7.03 -32.34
N GLY A 77 31.78 7.84 -32.08
CA GLY A 77 32.72 8.27 -33.12
C GLY A 77 33.25 7.06 -33.91
N ALA A 78 33.68 7.28 -35.14
CA ALA A 78 34.08 6.25 -36.12
C ALA A 78 35.33 5.46 -35.69
N VAL A 79 35.24 4.73 -34.59
CA VAL A 79 36.18 3.68 -34.20
C VAL A 79 35.63 2.39 -34.80
N ASP A 80 36.45 1.72 -35.59
CA ASP A 80 36.08 0.48 -36.30
C ASP A 80 36.06 -0.70 -35.32
N VAL A 81 35.11 -0.66 -34.37
CA VAL A 81 34.91 -1.67 -33.32
C VAL A 81 33.89 -2.66 -33.82
N THR A 82 34.22 -3.95 -33.78
CA THR A 82 33.27 -4.99 -34.14
C THR A 82 32.06 -4.99 -33.19
N VAL A 83 30.90 -5.46 -33.66
CA VAL A 83 29.69 -5.60 -32.82
C VAL A 83 29.98 -6.44 -31.56
N LYS A 84 30.84 -7.45 -31.68
CA LYS A 84 31.25 -8.32 -30.57
C LYS A 84 32.05 -7.55 -29.52
N GLU A 85 33.08 -6.81 -29.92
CA GLU A 85 33.91 -6.01 -29.02
C GLU A 85 33.09 -4.92 -28.33
N ASN A 86 32.19 -4.24 -29.06
CA ASN A 86 31.29 -3.25 -28.48
C ASN A 86 30.39 -3.85 -27.39
N ARG A 87 29.89 -5.08 -27.58
CA ARG A 87 29.10 -5.79 -26.56
C ARG A 87 29.92 -6.16 -25.34
N VAL A 88 31.18 -6.59 -25.53
CA VAL A 88 32.10 -6.88 -24.43
C VAL A 88 32.40 -5.60 -23.64
N LEU A 89 32.70 -4.50 -24.32
CA LEU A 89 32.96 -3.21 -23.70
C LEU A 89 31.72 -2.66 -22.96
N GLN A 90 30.52 -2.76 -23.53
CA GLN A 90 29.29 -2.36 -22.82
C GLN A 90 29.05 -3.18 -21.56
N THR A 91 29.34 -4.48 -21.62
CA THR A 91 29.25 -5.38 -20.45
C THR A 91 30.28 -4.97 -19.40
N TYR A 92 31.50 -4.70 -19.82
CA TYR A 92 32.57 -4.21 -18.96
C TYR A 92 32.22 -2.86 -18.31
N MET A 93 31.75 -1.87 -19.07
CA MET A 93 31.29 -0.57 -18.54
C MET A 93 30.19 -0.72 -17.50
N THR A 94 29.25 -1.65 -17.73
CA THR A 94 28.19 -1.97 -16.77
C THR A 94 28.75 -2.58 -15.50
N GLN A 95 29.74 -3.48 -15.60
CA GLN A 95 30.42 -4.05 -14.44
C GLN A 95 31.24 -3.00 -13.68
N THR A 96 32.03 -2.17 -14.37
CA THR A 96 32.81 -1.08 -13.77
C THR A 96 31.91 -0.12 -13.02
N THR A 97 30.78 0.27 -13.62
CA THR A 97 29.72 1.04 -12.95
C THR A 97 29.29 0.36 -11.64
N ARG A 98 28.90 -0.92 -11.70
CA ARG A 98 28.43 -1.65 -10.51
C ARG A 98 29.51 -1.81 -9.44
N ARG A 99 30.78 -1.97 -9.82
CA ARG A 99 31.92 -2.04 -8.90
C ARG A 99 32.14 -0.70 -8.20
N LEU A 100 32.18 0.41 -8.94
CA LEU A 100 32.35 1.75 -8.39
C LEU A 100 31.23 2.14 -7.43
N CYS A 101 30.02 1.63 -7.66
CA CYS A 101 28.88 1.85 -6.77
C CYS A 101 28.77 0.80 -5.64
N ASN A 102 29.60 -0.25 -5.64
CA ASN A 102 29.51 -1.41 -4.75
C ASN A 102 28.11 -2.07 -4.74
N VAL A 103 27.57 -2.35 -5.93
CA VAL A 103 26.23 -2.96 -6.14
C VAL A 103 26.28 -4.24 -6.99
N MET A 104 27.41 -4.94 -6.97
CA MET A 104 27.54 -6.23 -7.64
C MET A 104 26.54 -7.23 -7.05
N GLY A 105 25.52 -7.62 -7.83
CA GLY A 105 24.44 -8.50 -7.38
C GLY A 105 23.49 -7.91 -6.34
N ARG A 106 23.54 -6.61 -6.07
CA ARG A 106 22.70 -5.93 -5.05
C ARG A 106 21.74 -4.93 -5.69
N ARG A 107 20.72 -4.54 -4.93
CA ARG A 107 19.80 -3.45 -5.27
C ARG A 107 20.56 -2.13 -5.39
N TRP A 108 20.09 -1.27 -6.29
CA TRP A 108 20.56 0.11 -6.36
C TRP A 108 20.16 0.87 -5.09
N PRO A 109 21.11 1.52 -4.41
CA PRO A 109 20.85 2.27 -3.19
C PRO A 109 20.16 3.59 -3.49
N ASP A 110 19.59 4.19 -2.45
CA ASP A 110 19.08 5.55 -2.50
C ASP A 110 20.21 6.51 -2.91
N PRO A 111 20.03 7.34 -3.96
CA PRO A 111 21.01 8.34 -4.34
C PRO A 111 21.29 9.36 -3.22
N GLU A 112 20.34 9.68 -2.35
CA GLU A 112 20.53 10.72 -1.32
C GLU A 112 21.25 10.19 -0.06
N ALA A 113 21.30 8.87 0.11
CA ALA A 113 22.01 8.26 1.23
C ALA A 113 23.54 8.28 0.99
N PRO A 114 24.33 9.02 1.80
CA PRO A 114 25.78 8.95 1.70
C PRO A 114 26.26 7.56 2.08
N ARG A 115 27.11 6.96 1.24
CA ARG A 115 27.70 5.64 1.50
C ARG A 115 29.21 5.77 1.46
N MET A 116 29.87 5.28 2.49
CA MET A 116 31.33 5.31 2.60
C MET A 116 31.89 3.89 2.44
N ASN A 117 32.98 3.76 1.71
CA ASN A 117 33.76 2.54 1.68
C ASN A 117 34.58 2.47 2.98
N THR A 118 34.28 1.49 3.83
CA THR A 118 34.96 1.31 5.13
C THR A 118 36.45 0.99 4.98
N THR A 119 36.89 0.47 3.83
CA THR A 119 38.29 0.10 3.58
C THR A 119 39.10 1.28 3.06
N THR A 120 38.54 2.09 2.16
CA THR A 120 39.27 3.21 1.53
C THR A 120 38.96 4.57 2.14
N GLY A 121 37.87 4.69 2.91
CA GLY A 121 37.36 5.97 3.41
C GLY A 121 36.71 6.83 2.34
N GLU A 122 36.57 6.35 1.10
CA GLU A 122 35.98 7.14 0.01
C GLU A 122 34.46 7.02 -0.03
N ILE A 123 33.78 8.08 -0.45
CA ILE A 123 32.33 8.07 -0.65
C ILE A 123 32.03 7.34 -1.96
N TYR A 124 31.17 6.32 -1.92
CA TYR A 124 30.68 5.65 -3.12
C TYR A 124 29.88 6.63 -3.96
N LEU A 125 30.24 6.74 -5.24
CA LEU A 125 29.42 7.46 -6.20
C LEU A 125 28.15 6.64 -6.44
N THR A 126 26.99 7.28 -6.27
CA THR A 126 25.68 6.66 -6.55
C THR A 126 24.98 7.47 -7.63
N PRO A 127 24.63 6.86 -8.77
CA PRO A 127 23.90 7.54 -9.84
C PRO A 127 22.48 7.90 -9.38
N ASN A 128 21.99 9.05 -9.83
CA ASN A 128 20.60 9.45 -9.66
C ASN A 128 19.80 9.03 -10.90
N PHE A 129 19.20 7.84 -10.87
CA PHE A 129 18.42 7.34 -12.02
C PHE A 129 17.09 8.07 -12.24
N ALA A 130 16.61 8.86 -11.27
CA ALA A 130 15.43 9.71 -11.46
C ALA A 130 15.74 10.86 -12.45
N ALA A 131 16.97 11.37 -12.44
CA ALA A 131 17.42 12.43 -13.33
C ALA A 131 17.99 11.91 -14.66
N GLY A 132 18.25 12.84 -15.59
CA GLY A 132 18.91 12.54 -16.87
C GLY A 132 20.43 12.39 -16.74
N VAL A 133 21.06 11.85 -17.78
CA VAL A 133 22.53 11.67 -17.83
C VAL A 133 23.30 13.01 -17.79
N LYS A 134 22.65 14.11 -18.20
CA LYS A 134 23.20 15.47 -18.22
C LYS A 134 23.21 16.16 -16.84
N GLU A 135 22.49 15.63 -15.85
CA GLU A 135 22.50 16.18 -14.50
C GLU A 135 23.94 16.18 -13.95
N ALA A 136 24.36 17.26 -13.28
CA ALA A 136 25.75 17.46 -12.86
C ALA A 136 26.33 16.24 -12.10
N ARG A 137 25.54 15.63 -11.23
CA ARG A 137 25.90 14.43 -10.48
C ARG A 137 26.13 13.22 -11.39
N ASN A 138 25.18 12.95 -12.29
CA ASN A 138 25.28 11.86 -13.25
C ASN A 138 26.38 12.08 -14.29
N ALA A 139 26.61 13.31 -14.73
CA ALA A 139 27.69 13.66 -15.63
C ALA A 139 29.07 13.39 -15.00
N LEU A 140 29.26 13.78 -13.74
CA LEU A 140 30.47 13.47 -12.97
C LEU A 140 30.64 11.96 -12.79
N PHE A 141 29.55 11.25 -12.47
CA PHE A 141 29.54 9.80 -12.34
C PHE A 141 29.98 9.10 -13.63
N VAL A 142 29.33 9.40 -14.76
CA VAL A 142 29.62 8.83 -16.08
C VAL A 142 31.06 9.08 -16.48
N ARG A 143 31.58 10.29 -16.24
CA ARG A 143 32.98 10.63 -16.48
C ARG A 143 33.93 9.76 -15.65
N ARG A 144 33.64 9.58 -14.35
CA ARG A 144 34.45 8.73 -13.46
C ARG A 144 34.45 7.26 -13.89
N VAL A 145 33.32 6.75 -14.38
CA VAL A 145 33.25 5.39 -14.94
C VAL A 145 34.14 5.28 -16.18
N ALA A 146 34.09 6.26 -17.09
CA ALA A 146 34.91 6.27 -18.30
C ALA A 146 36.42 6.40 -17.99
N GLU A 147 36.79 7.30 -17.08
CA GLU A 147 38.18 7.47 -16.62
C GLU A 147 38.71 6.19 -15.96
N ARG A 148 37.88 5.52 -15.16
CA ARG A 148 38.26 4.24 -14.54
C ARG A 148 38.46 3.16 -15.60
N ALA A 149 37.53 3.02 -16.53
CA ALA A 149 37.63 2.06 -17.62
C ALA A 149 38.85 2.34 -18.51
N PHE A 150 39.16 3.61 -18.78
CA PHE A 150 40.35 4.01 -19.55
C PHE A 150 41.64 3.61 -18.82
N ALA A 151 41.73 3.88 -17.50
CA ALA A 151 42.87 3.49 -16.70
C ALA A 151 43.04 1.97 -16.60
N ASP A 152 41.94 1.23 -16.42
CA ASP A 152 41.96 -0.23 -16.37
C ASP A 152 42.32 -0.84 -17.75
N LEU A 153 41.93 -0.22 -18.87
CA LEU A 153 42.34 -0.65 -20.22
C LEU A 153 43.80 -0.31 -20.54
N ALA A 154 44.39 0.68 -19.88
CA ALA A 154 45.83 0.96 -20.04
C ALA A 154 46.72 -0.07 -19.33
N ASP A 155 46.14 -0.89 -18.44
CA ASP A 155 46.83 -1.93 -17.68
C ASP A 155 46.42 -3.33 -18.21
N SER A 156 47.36 -4.05 -18.80
CA SER A 156 47.13 -5.37 -19.39
C SER A 156 46.59 -6.40 -18.38
N THR A 157 46.79 -6.19 -17.07
CA THR A 157 46.24 -7.08 -16.03
C THR A 157 44.73 -6.93 -15.83
N HIS A 158 44.15 -5.81 -16.25
CA HIS A 158 42.72 -5.50 -16.08
C HIS A 158 41.94 -5.58 -17.40
N TRP A 159 42.59 -6.07 -18.47
CA TRP A 159 42.00 -6.16 -19.80
C TRP A 159 40.76 -7.08 -19.81
N PRO A 160 39.62 -6.64 -20.41
CA PRO A 160 38.39 -7.43 -20.40
C PRO A 160 38.52 -8.75 -21.16
N VAL A 161 38.07 -9.84 -20.52
CA VAL A 161 37.99 -11.17 -21.16
C VAL A 161 37.09 -11.09 -22.41
N GLY A 162 37.66 -11.45 -23.56
CA GLY A 162 36.95 -11.45 -24.85
C GLY A 162 37.28 -10.26 -25.76
N LEU A 163 38.11 -9.31 -25.31
CA LEU A 163 38.83 -8.36 -26.16
C LEU A 163 40.25 -8.86 -26.41
N ASP A 164 40.74 -8.67 -27.63
CA ASP A 164 42.11 -9.01 -28.03
C ASP A 164 42.97 -7.74 -27.91
N GLU A 165 43.88 -7.68 -26.95
CA GLU A 165 44.71 -6.48 -26.70
C GLU A 165 45.55 -6.08 -27.92
N GLU A 166 46.05 -7.05 -28.69
CA GLU A 166 46.92 -6.80 -29.85
C GLU A 166 46.13 -6.38 -31.09
N ARG A 167 44.84 -6.76 -31.18
CA ARG A 167 44.00 -6.51 -32.37
C ARG A 167 42.92 -5.45 -32.15
N SER A 168 42.60 -5.13 -30.90
CA SER A 168 41.56 -4.13 -30.61
C SER A 168 42.06 -2.73 -30.95
N PRO A 169 41.18 -1.86 -31.48
CA PRO A 169 41.56 -0.47 -31.70
C PRO A 169 41.87 0.22 -30.37
N SER A 170 42.75 1.22 -30.41
CA SER A 170 42.98 2.08 -29.24
C SER A 170 41.68 2.81 -28.88
N PHE A 171 41.20 2.59 -27.65
CA PHE A 171 40.00 3.23 -27.15
C PHE A 171 40.34 4.57 -26.53
N ASP A 172 39.84 5.66 -27.10
CA ASP A 172 40.00 6.98 -26.51
C ASP A 172 38.99 7.21 -25.36
N LEU A 173 39.30 8.19 -24.52
CA LEU A 173 38.42 8.55 -23.41
C LEU A 173 37.05 9.05 -23.89
N ALA A 174 36.98 9.69 -25.06
CA ALA A 174 35.74 10.21 -25.62
C ALA A 174 34.76 9.08 -26.00
N PHE A 175 35.26 8.02 -26.62
CA PHE A 175 34.53 6.81 -26.95
C PHE A 175 34.03 6.10 -25.68
N LEU A 176 34.89 5.93 -24.67
CA LEU A 176 34.51 5.32 -23.40
C LEU A 176 33.46 6.16 -22.65
N LEU A 177 33.52 7.49 -22.77
CA LEU A 177 32.52 8.38 -22.21
C LEU A 177 31.16 8.22 -22.92
N ALA A 178 31.15 8.14 -24.25
CA ALA A 178 29.94 7.83 -25.01
C ALA A 178 29.36 6.45 -24.62
N LEU A 179 30.22 5.46 -24.43
CA LEU A 179 29.82 4.12 -23.99
C LEU A 179 29.26 4.12 -22.56
N ALA A 180 29.88 4.88 -21.65
CA ALA A 180 29.41 5.07 -20.28
C ALA A 180 28.00 5.65 -20.24
N LYS A 181 27.71 6.68 -21.07
CA LYS A 181 26.36 7.25 -21.21
C LYS A 181 25.35 6.20 -21.66
N LYS A 182 25.70 5.40 -22.67
CA LYS A 182 24.84 4.32 -23.17
C LYS A 182 24.57 3.26 -22.11
N SER A 183 25.59 2.84 -21.37
CA SER A 183 25.45 1.92 -20.24
C SER A 183 24.59 2.50 -19.11
N PHE A 184 24.71 3.80 -18.80
CA PHE A 184 23.86 4.49 -17.83
C PHE A 184 22.38 4.39 -18.22
N ASN A 185 22.02 4.66 -19.47
CA ASN A 185 20.64 4.57 -19.94
C ASN A 185 20.08 3.14 -19.84
N SER A 186 20.89 2.14 -20.18
CA SER A 186 20.53 0.73 -20.01
C SER A 186 20.27 0.38 -18.53
N LEU A 187 21.13 0.85 -17.63
CA LEU A 187 20.98 0.65 -16.18
C LEU A 187 19.76 1.36 -15.61
N LYS A 188 19.51 2.60 -16.06
CA LYS A 188 18.30 3.37 -15.71
C LYS A 188 17.03 2.63 -16.12
N LYS A 189 17.01 2.02 -17.31
CA LYS A 189 15.88 1.19 -17.77
C LYS A 189 15.67 -0.01 -16.85
N GLY A 190 16.74 -0.73 -16.50
CA GLY A 190 16.66 -1.85 -15.55
C GLY A 190 16.18 -1.42 -14.16
N TRP A 191 16.63 -0.26 -13.67
CA TRP A 191 16.17 0.32 -12.41
C TRP A 191 14.68 0.67 -12.45
N LYS A 192 14.19 1.34 -13.51
CA LYS A 192 12.76 1.64 -13.71
C LYS A 192 11.92 0.35 -13.69
N GLN A 193 12.39 -0.73 -14.32
CA GLN A 193 11.69 -2.01 -14.33
C GLN A 193 11.60 -2.65 -12.94
N MET A 194 12.69 -2.64 -12.17
CA MET A 194 12.65 -3.16 -10.79
C MET A 194 11.70 -2.34 -9.91
N ALA A 195 11.75 -1.01 -10.01
CA ALA A 195 10.84 -0.13 -9.28
C ALA A 195 9.36 -0.40 -9.64
N ALA A 196 9.06 -0.65 -10.92
CA ALA A 196 7.71 -1.00 -11.36
C ALA A 196 7.25 -2.37 -10.81
N ILE A 197 8.12 -3.37 -10.76
CA ILE A 197 7.81 -4.68 -10.16
C ILE A 197 7.50 -4.53 -8.68
N GLU A 198 8.33 -3.79 -7.93
CA GLU A 198 8.10 -3.53 -6.51
C GLU A 198 6.82 -2.75 -6.28
N ALA A 199 6.55 -1.73 -7.10
CA ALA A 199 5.31 -0.98 -7.06
C ALA A 199 4.09 -1.87 -7.34
N SER A 200 4.18 -2.81 -8.29
CA SER A 200 3.13 -3.79 -8.57
C SER A 200 2.88 -4.69 -7.36
N ILE A 201 3.94 -5.27 -6.77
CA ILE A 201 3.83 -6.13 -5.58
C ILE A 201 3.18 -5.36 -4.42
N SER A 202 3.61 -4.12 -4.19
CA SER A 202 3.05 -3.26 -3.14
C SER A 202 1.60 -2.86 -3.43
N ALA A 203 1.27 -2.52 -4.67
CA ALA A 203 -0.09 -2.20 -5.08
C ALA A 203 -1.02 -3.41 -4.93
N ASP A 204 -0.54 -4.62 -5.24
CA ASP A 204 -1.29 -5.85 -5.04
C ASP A 204 -1.52 -6.15 -3.56
N ALA A 205 -0.49 -5.99 -2.72
CA ALA A 205 -0.62 -6.13 -1.27
C ALA A 205 -1.63 -5.11 -0.70
N ASN A 206 -1.54 -3.84 -1.11
CA ASN A 206 -2.48 -2.80 -0.71
C ASN A 206 -3.90 -3.12 -1.18
N ARG A 207 -4.06 -3.56 -2.43
CA ARG A 207 -5.37 -3.94 -2.98
C ARG A 207 -5.99 -5.11 -2.21
N ARG A 208 -5.18 -6.10 -1.81
CA ARG A 208 -5.63 -7.23 -0.99
C ARG A 208 -6.14 -6.77 0.37
N ASN A 209 -5.44 -5.87 1.04
CA ASN A 209 -5.86 -5.35 2.35
C ASN A 209 -7.04 -4.36 2.26
N HIS A 210 -7.11 -3.58 1.19
CA HIS A 210 -8.13 -2.54 1.02
C HIS A 210 -9.49 -3.11 0.65
N ARG A 211 -9.54 -4.24 -0.08
CA ARG A 211 -10.79 -4.86 -0.55
C ARG A 211 -11.70 -5.32 0.60
N PRO A 212 -11.25 -6.15 1.57
CA PRO A 212 -12.07 -6.53 2.72
C PRO A 212 -12.56 -5.31 3.50
N MET A 213 -11.68 -4.33 3.75
CA MET A 213 -12.05 -3.10 4.45
C MET A 213 -13.18 -2.33 3.74
N MET A 214 -13.07 -2.13 2.42
CA MET A 214 -14.12 -1.42 1.66
C MET A 214 -15.42 -2.22 1.61
N ARG A 215 -15.36 -3.56 1.57
CA ARG A 215 -16.55 -4.41 1.68
C ARG A 215 -17.22 -4.22 3.04
N ARG A 216 -16.48 -4.34 4.14
CA ARG A 216 -17.01 -4.13 5.49
C ARG A 216 -17.61 -2.72 5.65
N LYS A 217 -16.95 -1.68 5.10
CA LYS A 217 -17.50 -0.32 5.12
C LYS A 217 -18.84 -0.20 4.40
N ARG A 218 -18.96 -0.82 3.22
CA ARG A 218 -20.22 -0.84 2.47
C ARG A 218 -21.30 -1.62 3.21
N VAL A 219 -20.93 -2.77 3.77
CA VAL A 219 -21.83 -3.67 4.49
C VAL A 219 -22.34 -3.00 5.79
N SER A 220 -21.46 -2.43 6.62
CA SER A 220 -21.82 -1.70 7.85
C SER A 220 -22.77 -0.54 7.55
N SER A 221 -22.50 0.24 6.50
CA SER A 221 -23.41 1.33 6.09
C SER A 221 -24.78 0.81 5.66
N HIS A 222 -24.83 -0.28 4.90
CA HIS A 222 -26.09 -0.88 4.45
C HIS A 222 -26.88 -1.50 5.62
N PHE A 223 -26.21 -2.18 6.54
CA PHE A 223 -26.79 -2.75 7.75
C PHE A 223 -27.40 -1.68 8.65
N SER A 224 -26.61 -0.66 8.98
CA SER A 224 -27.05 0.42 9.86
C SER A 224 -28.32 1.09 9.31
N ASN A 225 -28.38 1.32 7.99
CA ASN A 225 -29.56 1.89 7.34
C ASN A 225 -30.76 0.94 7.34
N ALA A 226 -30.56 -0.34 7.01
CA ALA A 226 -31.65 -1.31 6.93
C ALA A 226 -32.27 -1.60 8.31
N PHE A 227 -31.42 -1.80 9.32
CA PHE A 227 -31.85 -2.06 10.69
C PHE A 227 -32.57 -0.84 11.29
N ALA A 228 -31.98 0.35 11.15
CA ALA A 228 -32.61 1.59 11.61
C ALA A 228 -33.99 1.81 10.97
N ALA A 229 -34.12 1.53 9.66
CA ALA A 229 -35.41 1.62 8.97
C ALA A 229 -36.44 0.60 9.48
N ALA A 230 -36.02 -0.63 9.83
CA ALA A 230 -36.90 -1.68 10.33
C ALA A 230 -37.44 -1.38 11.74
N HIS A 231 -36.64 -0.74 12.59
CA HIS A 231 -36.97 -0.47 14.00
C HIS A 231 -37.33 1.00 14.29
N GLY A 232 -37.31 1.87 13.28
CA GLY A 232 -37.62 3.30 13.45
C GLY A 232 -36.56 4.06 14.25
N LEU A 233 -35.30 3.62 14.19
CA LEU A 233 -34.17 4.20 14.92
C LEU A 233 -33.37 5.17 14.03
N ASP A 234 -32.51 6.00 14.63
CA ASP A 234 -31.55 6.82 13.89
C ASP A 234 -30.33 5.96 13.47
N PRO A 235 -30.02 5.83 12.16
CA PRO A 235 -28.84 5.10 11.70
C PRO A 235 -27.52 5.58 12.33
N ALA A 236 -27.41 6.86 12.70
CA ALA A 236 -26.22 7.43 13.31
C ALA A 236 -25.89 6.79 14.67
N MET A 237 -26.92 6.33 15.39
CA MET A 237 -26.75 5.69 16.71
C MET A 237 -26.13 4.30 16.59
N PHE A 238 -26.25 3.65 15.44
CA PHE A 238 -25.71 2.31 15.19
C PHE A 238 -24.28 2.30 14.64
N ILE A 239 -23.79 3.44 14.11
CA ILE A 239 -22.43 3.53 13.59
C ILE A 239 -21.40 3.19 14.67
N ASP A 240 -21.67 3.61 15.90
CA ASP A 240 -20.79 3.32 17.04
C ASP A 240 -20.94 1.86 17.50
N VAL A 241 -22.14 1.29 17.41
CA VAL A 241 -22.47 -0.10 17.82
C VAL A 241 -21.88 -1.12 16.86
N ILE A 242 -21.94 -0.86 15.54
CA ILE A 242 -21.55 -1.79 14.48
C ILE A 242 -20.64 -1.08 13.47
N HIS A 243 -19.40 -0.91 13.89
CA HIS A 243 -18.35 -0.37 13.06
C HIS A 243 -17.86 -1.40 12.02
N GLU A 244 -17.31 -0.96 10.88
CA GLU A 244 -16.79 -1.87 9.85
C GLU A 244 -15.60 -2.75 10.30
N GLN A 245 -15.08 -2.56 11.52
CA GLN A 245 -14.02 -3.41 12.07
C GLN A 245 -14.59 -4.54 12.93
N PHE A 246 -15.90 -4.53 13.20
CA PHE A 246 -16.63 -5.55 13.96
C PHE A 246 -17.20 -6.63 13.06
N LEU A 247 -17.30 -6.33 11.76
CA LEU A 247 -17.79 -7.26 10.75
C LEU A 247 -16.72 -8.28 10.35
N SER A 248 -17.18 -9.48 10.00
CA SER A 248 -16.37 -10.55 9.42
C SER A 248 -15.70 -10.13 8.10
N ASP A 249 -14.54 -10.71 7.82
CA ASP A 249 -13.85 -10.52 6.54
C ASP A 249 -14.43 -11.49 5.51
N GLU A 250 -14.74 -11.00 4.32
CA GLU A 250 -15.20 -11.84 3.21
C GLU A 250 -14.11 -11.99 2.17
N LEU A 251 -13.49 -13.18 2.12
CA LEU A 251 -12.46 -13.49 1.15
C LEU A 251 -13.10 -14.07 -0.11
N SER A 252 -12.67 -13.59 -1.28
CA SER A 252 -13.14 -14.10 -2.58
C SER A 252 -12.12 -15.01 -3.26
N GLY A 253 -11.20 -15.59 -2.49
CA GLY A 253 -10.13 -16.48 -2.96
C GLY A 253 -9.27 -16.96 -1.80
N PRO A 254 -8.31 -17.86 -2.08
CA PRO A 254 -7.40 -18.39 -1.07
C PRO A 254 -6.61 -17.29 -0.38
N ASP A 255 -6.14 -17.58 0.84
CA ASP A 255 -5.20 -16.68 1.50
C ASP A 255 -3.91 -16.58 0.69
N SER A 256 -3.21 -15.45 0.80
CA SER A 256 -1.99 -15.23 0.03
C SER A 256 -0.83 -16.16 0.38
N ASP A 257 -0.96 -16.93 1.46
CA ASP A 257 0.10 -17.77 2.04
C ASP A 257 0.19 -19.16 1.39
N ALA A 258 0.01 -19.22 0.07
CA ALA A 258 0.34 -20.34 -0.83
C ALA A 258 -0.10 -21.76 -0.42
N SER A 259 -0.98 -21.90 0.57
CA SER A 259 -1.40 -23.21 1.09
C SER A 259 -2.44 -23.89 0.21
N GLU A 260 -3.11 -23.12 -0.65
CA GLU A 260 -4.28 -23.58 -1.40
C GLU A 260 -4.38 -22.84 -2.75
N THR A 261 -4.65 -23.58 -3.83
CA THR A 261 -5.01 -23.03 -5.14
C THR A 261 -6.45 -22.49 -5.16
N GLN A 262 -6.83 -21.75 -6.21
CA GLN A 262 -8.19 -21.23 -6.31
C GLN A 262 -9.22 -22.36 -6.48
N GLU A 263 -8.85 -23.43 -7.17
CA GLU A 263 -9.68 -24.62 -7.35
C GLU A 263 -9.90 -25.36 -6.04
N GLU A 264 -8.82 -25.65 -5.30
CA GLU A 264 -8.88 -26.30 -3.99
C GLU A 264 -9.72 -25.48 -2.99
N TRP A 265 -9.54 -24.15 -3.00
CA TRP A 265 -10.32 -23.22 -2.19
C TRP A 265 -11.82 -23.31 -2.49
N LYS A 266 -12.20 -23.31 -3.77
CA LYS A 266 -13.61 -23.46 -4.15
C LYS A 266 -14.16 -24.84 -3.80
N GLU A 267 -13.39 -25.89 -4.00
CA GLU A 267 -13.78 -27.26 -3.66
C GLU A 267 -14.06 -27.40 -2.16
N ARG A 268 -13.16 -26.88 -1.31
CA ARG A 268 -13.33 -26.87 0.14
C ARG A 268 -14.60 -26.12 0.56
N LEU A 269 -14.81 -24.91 0.03
CA LEU A 269 -16.01 -24.12 0.37
C LEU A 269 -17.30 -24.76 -0.14
N ALA A 270 -17.29 -25.35 -1.33
CA ALA A 270 -18.42 -26.09 -1.84
C ALA A 270 -18.74 -27.29 -0.94
N GLY A 271 -17.73 -28.05 -0.52
CA GLY A 271 -17.88 -29.14 0.43
C GLY A 271 -18.48 -28.68 1.76
N ALA A 272 -17.97 -27.59 2.34
CA ALA A 272 -18.50 -27.00 3.57
C ALA A 272 -19.95 -26.51 3.42
N ALA A 273 -20.32 -26.02 2.24
CA ALA A 273 -21.68 -25.59 1.92
C ALA A 273 -22.62 -26.74 1.50
N GLY A 274 -22.15 -27.99 1.45
CA GLY A 274 -22.94 -29.13 0.96
C GLY A 274 -23.29 -29.06 -0.54
N LEU A 275 -22.52 -28.30 -1.32
CA LEU A 275 -22.70 -28.12 -2.76
C LEU A 275 -21.85 -29.12 -3.57
N PRO A 276 -22.20 -29.37 -4.85
CA PRO A 276 -21.40 -30.23 -5.72
C PRO A 276 -19.98 -29.69 -5.92
N THR A 277 -18.97 -30.54 -5.69
CA THR A 277 -17.55 -30.21 -5.82
C THR A 277 -16.97 -30.46 -7.22
N ALA A 278 -17.75 -31.01 -8.14
CA ALA A 278 -17.29 -31.27 -9.50
C ALA A 278 -16.89 -29.95 -10.20
N PRO A 279 -15.75 -29.88 -10.93
CA PRO A 279 -15.25 -28.64 -11.53
C PRO A 279 -16.27 -27.88 -12.39
N GLU A 280 -17.07 -28.61 -13.18
CA GLU A 280 -18.13 -28.04 -14.02
C GLU A 280 -19.26 -27.37 -13.22
N SER A 281 -19.49 -27.84 -11.99
CA SER A 281 -20.46 -27.25 -11.06
C SER A 281 -19.87 -26.06 -10.33
N LEU A 282 -18.61 -26.14 -9.89
CA LEU A 282 -17.89 -25.05 -9.22
C LEU A 282 -17.77 -23.79 -10.09
N ALA A 283 -17.73 -23.93 -11.42
CA ALA A 283 -17.70 -22.80 -12.34
C ALA A 283 -18.97 -21.93 -12.28
N LYS A 284 -20.09 -22.48 -11.83
CA LYS A 284 -21.40 -21.77 -11.74
C LYS A 284 -21.55 -21.01 -10.43
N PHE A 285 -20.75 -21.33 -9.43
CA PHE A 285 -20.85 -20.77 -8.09
C PHE A 285 -19.81 -19.68 -7.85
N GLN A 286 -20.22 -18.62 -7.16
CA GLN A 286 -19.30 -17.65 -6.60
C GLN A 286 -19.28 -17.80 -5.08
N PHE A 287 -18.10 -18.04 -4.52
CA PHE A 287 -17.93 -18.22 -3.09
C PHE A 287 -17.34 -16.98 -2.44
N PHE A 288 -17.75 -16.73 -1.19
CA PHE A 288 -17.07 -15.86 -0.25
C PHE A 288 -16.82 -16.67 1.03
N GLU A 289 -15.56 -16.83 1.40
CA GLU A 289 -15.20 -17.38 2.71
C GLU A 289 -15.42 -16.29 3.75
N VAL A 290 -16.31 -16.55 4.71
CA VAL A 290 -16.56 -15.67 5.84
C VAL A 290 -15.55 -16.02 6.91
N VAL A 291 -14.70 -15.05 7.26
CA VAL A 291 -13.71 -15.15 8.32
C VAL A 291 -14.23 -14.40 9.53
N VAL A 292 -14.61 -15.14 10.55
CA VAL A 292 -15.25 -14.59 11.76
C VAL A 292 -14.16 -14.05 12.70
N PRO A 293 -14.34 -12.88 13.32
CA PRO A 293 -13.42 -12.40 14.34
C PRO A 293 -13.49 -13.29 15.60
N ASP A 294 -12.36 -13.76 16.13
CA ASP A 294 -12.37 -14.52 17.40
C ASP A 294 -12.57 -13.63 18.62
N TRP A 295 -12.38 -12.32 18.47
CA TRP A 295 -12.39 -11.38 19.57
C TRP A 295 -13.78 -10.95 20.01
N HIS A 296 -14.78 -10.99 19.12
CA HIS A 296 -16.11 -10.50 19.45
C HIS A 296 -16.96 -11.57 20.14
N ALA A 297 -17.89 -11.14 20.98
CA ALA A 297 -18.80 -12.06 21.65
C ALA A 297 -19.82 -12.66 20.67
N SER A 298 -20.36 -13.85 20.98
CA SER A 298 -21.26 -14.59 20.07
C SER A 298 -22.50 -13.80 19.67
N TRP A 299 -23.07 -13.02 20.60
CA TRP A 299 -24.24 -12.17 20.31
C TRP A 299 -23.94 -11.04 19.31
N CYS A 300 -22.67 -10.64 19.14
CA CYS A 300 -22.31 -9.73 18.06
C CYS A 300 -22.47 -10.41 16.69
N SER A 301 -22.13 -11.70 16.59
CA SER A 301 -22.39 -12.48 15.38
C SER A 301 -23.88 -12.62 15.12
N ASP A 302 -24.67 -12.93 16.16
CA ASP A 302 -26.12 -13.04 16.05
C ASP A 302 -26.77 -11.73 15.56
N LEU A 303 -26.37 -10.59 16.15
CA LEU A 303 -26.82 -9.27 15.71
C LEU A 303 -26.44 -8.98 14.26
N ILE A 304 -25.22 -9.32 13.85
CA ILE A 304 -24.77 -9.14 12.46
C ILE A 304 -25.60 -10.02 11.51
N HIS A 305 -25.89 -11.28 11.88
CA HIS A 305 -26.72 -12.17 11.07
C HIS A 305 -28.16 -11.67 10.93
N ASP A 306 -28.75 -11.14 12.00
CA ASP A 306 -30.08 -10.54 11.96
C ASP A 306 -30.09 -9.32 11.02
N MET A 307 -29.10 -8.44 11.14
CA MET A 307 -28.94 -7.31 10.23
C MET A 307 -28.77 -7.74 8.78
N GLU A 308 -28.07 -8.83 8.50
CA GLU A 308 -27.94 -9.40 7.16
C GLU A 308 -29.28 -9.84 6.58
N ALA A 309 -30.12 -10.43 7.42
CA ALA A 309 -31.47 -10.84 7.06
C ALA A 309 -32.34 -9.61 6.73
N PHE A 310 -32.32 -8.57 7.56
CA PHE A 310 -33.02 -7.30 7.30
C PHE A 310 -32.54 -6.61 6.02
N ALA A 311 -31.23 -6.61 5.80
CA ALA A 311 -30.59 -6.03 4.62
C ALA A 311 -30.87 -6.79 3.32
N GLY A 312 -31.47 -8.00 3.41
CA GLY A 312 -31.79 -8.84 2.25
C GLY A 312 -30.56 -9.42 1.54
N LEU A 313 -29.38 -9.40 2.16
CA LEU A 313 -28.13 -9.87 1.55
C LEU A 313 -28.07 -11.40 1.40
N THR A 314 -28.94 -12.13 2.09
CA THR A 314 -29.01 -13.60 2.09
C THR A 314 -29.71 -14.18 0.86
N LYS A 315 -30.31 -13.36 -0.02
CA LYS A 315 -31.24 -13.84 -1.06
C LYS A 315 -30.62 -14.17 -2.42
N ASN A 316 -29.32 -13.97 -2.62
CA ASN A 316 -28.70 -14.16 -3.94
C ASN A 316 -28.09 -15.55 -4.13
N LEU A 317 -28.82 -16.45 -4.81
CA LEU A 317 -28.44 -17.85 -5.06
C LEU A 317 -27.10 -18.05 -5.80
N LYS A 318 -26.56 -17.01 -6.44
CA LYS A 318 -25.28 -17.08 -7.15
C LYS A 318 -24.07 -16.95 -6.22
N TYR A 319 -24.27 -16.33 -5.05
CA TYR A 319 -23.21 -16.02 -4.10
C TYR A 319 -23.39 -16.84 -2.83
N HIS A 320 -22.43 -17.71 -2.56
CA HIS A 320 -22.40 -18.54 -1.37
C HIS A 320 -21.42 -17.96 -0.37
N ARG A 321 -21.94 -17.47 0.75
CA ARG A 321 -21.14 -17.05 1.90
C ARG A 321 -20.98 -18.26 2.80
N VAL A 322 -19.74 -18.67 3.04
CA VAL A 322 -19.41 -19.95 3.68
C VAL A 322 -18.45 -19.71 4.82
N GLU A 323 -18.86 -20.07 6.03
CA GLU A 323 -17.98 -20.15 7.18
C GLU A 323 -17.24 -21.49 7.15
N ALA A 324 -15.94 -21.42 6.90
CA ALA A 324 -15.11 -22.62 6.74
C ALA A 324 -14.06 -22.76 7.86
N GLY A 325 -14.39 -22.24 9.05
CA GLY A 325 -13.59 -22.37 10.27
C GLY A 325 -12.36 -21.47 10.33
N ARG A 326 -12.16 -20.56 9.37
CA ARG A 326 -11.11 -19.54 9.47
C ARG A 326 -11.60 -18.40 10.36
N ALA A 327 -10.75 -17.98 11.27
CA ALA A 327 -11.02 -16.86 12.16
C ALA A 327 -9.81 -15.91 12.25
N PHE A 328 -10.02 -14.70 12.79
CA PHE A 328 -8.95 -13.74 13.01
C PHE A 328 -9.00 -13.08 14.40
N ASP A 329 -7.84 -12.96 15.04
CA ASP A 329 -7.67 -12.37 16.38
C ASP A 329 -7.52 -10.84 16.39
N ARG A 330 -7.54 -10.19 15.23
CA ARG A 330 -7.27 -8.74 15.15
C ARG A 330 -8.45 -7.92 15.67
N ILE A 331 -8.31 -7.41 16.90
CA ILE A 331 -9.22 -6.44 17.50
C ILE A 331 -9.22 -5.08 16.73
N PRO A 332 -10.33 -4.32 16.74
CA PRO A 332 -10.41 -2.99 16.18
C PRO A 332 -9.34 -2.02 16.69
N ARG A 333 -9.07 -0.99 15.88
CA ARG A 333 -8.08 0.07 16.15
C ARG A 333 -8.50 1.06 17.24
N PHE A 334 -9.72 0.93 17.73
CA PHE A 334 -10.29 1.69 18.83
C PHE A 334 -10.97 0.69 19.78
N ALA A 335 -11.19 1.08 21.04
CA ALA A 335 -11.84 0.21 21.99
C ALA A 335 -13.29 -0.04 21.56
N PRO A 336 -13.71 -1.30 21.34
CA PRO A 336 -15.12 -1.59 21.08
C PRO A 336 -15.93 -1.40 22.37
N PHE A 337 -17.25 -1.54 22.33
CA PHE A 337 -18.04 -1.52 23.56
C PHE A 337 -17.68 -2.67 24.51
N ASN A 338 -17.96 -2.48 25.80
CA ASN A 338 -17.72 -3.49 26.84
C ASN A 338 -18.38 -4.84 26.52
N PHE A 339 -19.62 -4.80 26.00
CA PHE A 339 -20.35 -6.01 25.64
C PHE A 339 -19.85 -6.64 24.34
N ALA A 340 -19.02 -5.97 23.54
CA ALA A 340 -18.67 -6.47 22.21
C ALA A 340 -17.55 -7.51 22.22
N ILE A 341 -16.75 -7.61 23.29
CA ILE A 341 -15.59 -8.52 23.34
C ILE A 341 -15.96 -9.82 24.06
N ALA A 342 -15.58 -10.95 23.48
CA ALA A 342 -15.69 -12.26 24.12
C ALA A 342 -14.81 -12.32 25.40
N PRO A 343 -15.39 -12.67 26.57
CA PRO A 343 -14.64 -12.76 27.82
C PRO A 343 -13.44 -13.70 27.76
N GLU A 344 -13.59 -14.84 27.08
CA GLU A 344 -12.55 -15.87 26.91
C GLU A 344 -11.38 -15.31 26.09
N TRP A 345 -11.70 -14.63 25.00
CA TRP A 345 -10.69 -13.98 24.15
C TRP A 345 -9.94 -12.90 24.92
N LEU A 346 -10.65 -12.06 25.67
CA LEU A 346 -10.03 -11.01 26.48
C LEU A 346 -9.07 -11.61 27.52
N ALA A 347 -9.46 -12.69 28.20
CA ALA A 347 -8.63 -13.34 29.20
C ALA A 347 -7.31 -13.85 28.59
N ALA A 348 -7.37 -14.39 27.37
CA ALA A 348 -6.21 -14.91 26.64
C ALA A 348 -5.35 -13.79 26.01
N ASN A 349 -5.98 -12.78 25.39
CA ASN A 349 -5.33 -11.85 24.46
C ASN A 349 -5.23 -10.40 24.97
N GLY A 350 -6.01 -10.02 25.98
CA GLY A 350 -6.10 -8.63 26.46
C GLY A 350 -4.81 -8.11 27.11
N LYS A 351 -3.95 -9.00 27.62
CA LYS A 351 -2.66 -8.65 28.24
C LYS A 351 -1.54 -8.41 27.23
N LEU A 352 -1.73 -8.77 25.95
CA LEU A 352 -0.72 -8.57 24.91
C LEU A 352 -0.43 -7.08 24.73
N PRO A 353 0.84 -6.64 24.57
CA PRO A 353 1.19 -5.22 24.50
C PRO A 353 0.43 -4.44 23.41
N ALA A 354 0.18 -5.07 22.26
CA ALA A 354 -0.59 -4.49 21.16
C ALA A 354 -2.05 -4.23 21.57
N ASN A 355 -2.71 -5.23 22.17
CA ASN A 355 -4.11 -5.17 22.56
C ASN A 355 -4.32 -4.29 23.79
N LYS A 356 -3.43 -4.35 24.77
CA LYS A 356 -3.49 -3.52 25.99
C LYS A 356 -3.55 -2.02 25.69
N LYS A 357 -2.86 -1.58 24.63
CA LYS A 357 -2.90 -0.18 24.18
C LYS A 357 -4.27 0.18 23.61
N LEU A 358 -4.88 -0.72 22.83
CA LEU A 358 -6.18 -0.51 22.19
C LEU A 358 -7.34 -0.61 23.20
N LEU A 359 -7.19 -1.48 24.19
CA LEU A 359 -8.18 -1.74 25.24
C LEU A 359 -8.08 -0.79 26.44
N LYS A 360 -7.23 0.23 26.37
CA LYS A 360 -7.00 1.15 27.51
C LYS A 360 -8.30 1.80 28.00
N GLU A 361 -9.21 2.09 27.07
CA GLU A 361 -10.47 2.80 27.31
C GLU A 361 -11.67 1.86 27.32
N TRP A 362 -11.48 0.54 27.19
CA TRP A 362 -12.58 -0.41 26.96
C TRP A 362 -13.69 -0.30 28.02
N MET A 363 -13.32 -0.24 29.30
CA MET A 363 -14.25 -0.07 30.43
C MET A 363 -14.80 1.35 30.62
N GLU A 364 -14.40 2.31 29.78
CA GLU A 364 -14.83 3.71 29.87
C GLU A 364 -16.05 4.01 28.99
N TRP A 365 -16.41 3.09 28.08
CA TRP A 365 -17.57 3.22 27.20
C TRP A 365 -18.80 2.57 27.82
N PRO A 366 -19.78 3.36 28.33
CA PRO A 366 -21.02 2.81 28.82
C PRO A 366 -21.80 2.14 27.67
N GLU A 367 -22.81 1.35 28.04
CA GLU A 367 -23.74 0.83 27.05
C GLU A 367 -24.43 1.98 26.31
N PRO A 368 -24.58 1.88 24.98
CA PRO A 368 -25.21 2.92 24.19
C PRO A 368 -26.66 3.08 24.63
N GLU A 369 -26.99 4.24 25.19
CA GLU A 369 -28.36 4.62 25.50
C GLU A 369 -29.16 4.77 24.21
N ASP A 370 -30.45 4.44 24.25
CA ASP A 370 -31.42 4.67 23.17
C ASP A 370 -31.14 3.96 21.82
N CYS A 371 -30.26 2.94 21.79
CA CYS A 371 -29.97 2.16 20.58
C CYS A 371 -30.93 0.99 20.31
N GLY A 372 -31.99 0.83 21.11
CA GLY A 372 -32.96 -0.26 20.96
C GLY A 372 -32.45 -1.66 21.32
N LEU A 373 -31.22 -1.77 21.85
CA LEU A 373 -30.67 -3.02 22.39
C LEU A 373 -31.10 -3.21 23.85
N ILE A 374 -31.45 -4.45 24.18
CA ILE A 374 -31.86 -4.89 25.52
C ILE A 374 -30.81 -5.89 25.99
N PHE A 375 -30.21 -5.62 27.15
CA PHE A 375 -29.19 -6.49 27.75
C PHE A 375 -29.77 -7.22 28.96
N GLU A 376 -29.86 -8.54 28.91
CA GLU A 376 -30.16 -9.38 30.07
C GLU A 376 -28.85 -9.70 30.80
N ARG A 377 -28.88 -9.61 32.12
CA ARG A 377 -27.72 -9.84 32.98
C ARG A 377 -27.98 -10.91 34.02
N ASP A 378 -26.95 -11.66 34.36
CA ASP A 378 -26.98 -12.57 35.51
C ASP A 378 -26.92 -11.81 36.85
N GLU A 379 -27.01 -12.55 37.95
CA GLU A 379 -26.88 -12.00 39.32
C GLU A 379 -25.53 -11.31 39.58
N GLY A 380 -24.51 -11.60 38.76
CA GLY A 380 -23.18 -10.98 38.79
C GLY A 380 -23.07 -9.71 37.95
N GLY A 381 -24.13 -9.32 37.25
CA GLY A 381 -24.15 -8.16 36.35
C GLY A 381 -23.47 -8.41 34.99
N GLN A 382 -23.09 -9.65 34.69
CA GLN A 382 -22.55 -10.03 33.38
C GLN A 382 -23.69 -10.19 32.37
N ILE A 383 -23.49 -9.68 31.16
CA ILE A 383 -24.46 -9.83 30.07
C ILE A 383 -24.50 -11.30 29.67
N ILE A 384 -25.69 -11.90 29.73
CA ILE A 384 -25.95 -13.30 29.34
C ILE A 384 -26.73 -13.39 28.04
N GLN A 385 -27.50 -12.36 27.70
CA GLN A 385 -28.25 -12.28 26.46
C GLN A 385 -28.37 -10.82 26.02
N MET A 386 -28.36 -10.61 24.71
CA MET A 386 -28.64 -9.34 24.08
C MET A 386 -29.76 -9.55 23.06
N SER A 387 -30.81 -8.75 23.16
CA SER A 387 -31.91 -8.71 22.20
C SER A 387 -32.15 -7.27 21.76
N TYR A 388 -33.15 -7.06 20.90
CA TYR A 388 -33.59 -5.73 20.50
C TYR A 388 -35.10 -5.70 20.43
N GLU A 389 -35.66 -4.49 20.51
CA GLU A 389 -37.12 -4.30 20.47
C GLU A 389 -37.69 -4.82 19.13
N GLY A 390 -38.45 -5.92 19.19
CA GLY A 390 -38.98 -6.63 18.02
C GLY A 390 -38.17 -7.85 17.55
N SER A 391 -37.15 -8.27 18.29
CA SER A 391 -36.48 -9.56 18.08
C SER A 391 -37.46 -10.72 18.34
N PRO A 392 -37.39 -11.85 17.59
CA PRO A 392 -38.22 -13.04 17.82
C PRO A 392 -38.13 -13.59 19.24
N ASP A 393 -37.01 -13.34 19.92
CA ASP A 393 -36.73 -13.81 21.27
C ASP A 393 -37.19 -12.81 22.36
N ALA A 394 -37.77 -11.67 21.99
CA ALA A 394 -38.25 -10.65 22.92
C ALA A 394 -39.73 -10.82 23.35
N GLU A 395 -40.44 -11.80 22.80
CA GLU A 395 -41.78 -12.27 23.25
C GLU A 395 -41.68 -13.54 24.08
#